data_AF-A0A2U9ITV3-F1
#
_entry.id   AF-A0A2U9ITV3-F1
#
_cell.length_a   1.000
_cell.length_b   1.000
_cell.length_c   1.000
_cell.angle_alpha   90.00
_cell.angle_beta   90.00
_cell.angle_gamma   90.00
#
_symmetry.space_group_name_H-M   'P 1'
#
loop_
_entity.id
_entity.type
_entity.pdbx_description
1 polymer ?
#
loop_
_entity_poly.entity_id
_entity_poly.type
_entity_poly.pdbx_seq_one_letter_code
_entity_poly.pdbx_strand_id
1 'polypeptide(L)'
;MSQSITFESEIKVLLKTGKVTLGSRRTIKALKLGKLNGVIVASTLRSDIKSDIVRYASLAGIPVIEYKGSGWELGTLVGKPFLISTIGVEEIGDSQILKLANS
;
A
#
# COMPACT_ATOMS: atom_id res chain seq x y z
N MET A 1 -18.65 -15.52 15.33
CA MET A 1 -18.23 -14.16 14.91
C MET A 1 -17.42 -14.30 13.65
N SER A 2 -18.06 -14.22 12.49
CA SER A 2 -17.39 -14.21 11.20
C SER A 2 -16.71 -12.85 11.04
N GLN A 3 -15.43 -12.75 11.40
CA GLN A 3 -14.63 -11.58 11.05
C GLN A 3 -14.55 -11.54 9.53
N SER A 4 -15.32 -10.65 8.92
CA SER A 4 -15.11 -10.22 7.55
C SER A 4 -13.70 -9.63 7.48
N ILE A 5 -12.77 -10.36 6.85
CA ILE A 5 -11.42 -9.85 6.57
C ILE A 5 -11.61 -8.67 5.62
N THR A 6 -11.55 -7.46 6.16
CA THR A 6 -11.67 -6.22 5.38
C THR A 6 -10.29 -5.65 5.12
N PHE A 7 -10.09 -5.11 3.92
CA PHE A 7 -8.82 -4.50 3.51
C PHE A 7 -8.28 -3.47 4.51
N GLU A 8 -9.19 -2.69 5.10
CA GLU A 8 -8.91 -1.69 6.12
C GLU A 8 -8.38 -2.29 7.43
N SER A 9 -8.94 -3.43 7.86
CA SER A 9 -8.48 -4.14 9.06
C SER A 9 -7.06 -4.69 8.86
N GLU A 10 -6.78 -5.22 7.67
CA GLU A 10 -5.45 -5.70 7.29
C GLU A 10 -4.42 -4.58 7.23
N ILE A 11 -4.78 -3.41 6.69
CA ILE A 11 -3.92 -2.22 6.74
C ILE A 11 -3.60 -1.85 8.20
N LYS A 12 -4.58 -1.89 9.11
CA LYS A 12 -4.35 -1.59 10.53
C LYS A 12 -3.42 -2.61 11.18
N VAL A 13 -3.53 -3.89 10.85
CA VAL A 13 -2.61 -4.94 11.33
C VAL A 13 -1.21 -4.72 10.78
N LEU A 14 -1.09 -4.42 9.48
CA LEU A 14 0.16 -4.12 8.81
C LEU A 14 0.87 -2.93 9.46
N LEU A 15 0.14 -1.87 9.80
CA LEU A 15 0.69 -0.68 10.45
C LEU A 15 1.16 -0.94 11.89
N LYS A 16 0.58 -1.95 12.56
CA LYS A 16 0.92 -2.32 13.93
C LYS A 16 2.07 -3.32 14.01
N THR A 17 2.09 -4.29 13.12
CA THR A 17 2.98 -5.47 13.18
C THR A 17 4.08 -5.46 12.11
N GLY A 18 3.84 -4.75 11.02
CA GLY A 18 4.76 -4.64 9.89
C GLY A 18 5.42 -3.28 9.81
N LYS A 19 6.09 -3.06 8.68
CA LYS A 19 6.83 -1.83 8.39
C LYS A 19 6.41 -1.31 7.04
N VAL A 20 6.03 -0.04 7.00
CA VAL A 20 5.54 0.60 5.79
C VAL A 20 6.22 1.93 5.53
N THR A 21 6.36 2.27 4.26
CA THR A 21 6.80 3.56 3.77
C THR A 21 5.62 4.31 3.17
N LEU A 22 5.44 5.57 3.57
CA LEU A 22 4.31 6.40 3.13
C LEU A 22 4.75 7.41 2.06
N GLY A 23 3.92 7.55 1.03
CA GLY A 23 4.04 8.57 -0.02
C GLY A 23 4.80 8.10 -1.26
N SER A 24 4.30 8.49 -2.43
CA SER A 24 4.77 8.08 -3.74
C SER A 24 6.28 8.20 -3.94
N ARG A 25 6.89 9.34 -3.59
CA ARG A 25 8.33 9.59 -3.77
C ARG A 25 9.19 8.58 -2.99
N ARG A 26 8.83 8.29 -1.74
CA ARG A 26 9.56 7.35 -0.89
C ARG A 26 9.32 5.92 -1.35
N THR A 27 8.09 5.58 -1.72
CA THR A 27 7.73 4.28 -2.29
C THR A 27 8.51 3.99 -3.58
N ILE A 28 8.60 4.94 -4.52
CA ILE A 28 9.40 4.78 -5.75
C ILE A 28 10.88 4.56 -5.42
N LYS A 29 11.42 5.30 -4.44
CA LYS A 29 12.81 5.09 -4.00
C LYS A 29 13.02 3.70 -3.39
N ALA A 30 12.10 3.24 -2.55
CA ALA A 30 12.17 1.92 -1.92
C ALA A 30 11.94 0.78 -2.93
N LEU A 31 11.08 0.99 -3.94
CA LEU A 31 10.88 0.10 -5.09
C LEU A 31 12.19 -0.10 -5.84
N LYS A 32 12.88 1.01 -6.19
CA LYS A 32 14.17 0.97 -6.89
C LYS A 32 15.28 0.26 -6.09
N LEU A 33 15.18 0.25 -4.76
CA LEU A 33 16.12 -0.43 -3.88
C LEU A 33 15.76 -1.89 -3.62
N GLY A 34 14.63 -2.40 -4.14
CA GLY A 34 14.17 -3.77 -3.91
C GLY A 34 13.81 -4.08 -2.45
N LYS A 35 13.45 -3.05 -1.66
CA LYS A 35 13.13 -3.20 -0.22
C LYS A 35 11.63 -3.36 0.06
N LEU A 36 10.82 -3.48 -0.98
CA LEU A 36 9.37 -3.54 -0.85
C LEU A 36 8.86 -4.91 -1.27
N ASN A 37 7.89 -5.40 -0.51
CA ASN A 37 7.20 -6.66 -0.77
C ASN A 37 5.82 -6.42 -1.41
N GLY A 38 5.32 -5.19 -1.36
CA GLY A 38 4.06 -4.79 -1.98
C GLY A 38 3.90 -3.29 -2.05
N VAL A 39 2.99 -2.82 -2.88
CA VAL A 39 2.60 -1.41 -2.94
C VAL A 39 1.09 -1.28 -2.95
N ILE A 40 0.56 -0.39 -2.12
CA ILE A 40 -0.85 -0.03 -2.07
C ILE A 40 -1.02 1.38 -2.63
N VAL A 41 -2.01 1.54 -3.50
CA VAL A 41 -2.25 2.76 -4.26
C VAL A 41 -3.69 3.21 -4.04
N ALA A 42 -3.92 4.47 -3.70
CA ALA A 42 -5.27 5.03 -3.62
C ALA A 42 -5.89 5.15 -5.02
N SER A 43 -7.20 4.95 -5.13
CA SER A 43 -7.95 5.19 -6.37
C SER A 43 -7.87 6.65 -6.83
N THR A 44 -7.70 7.58 -5.89
CA THR A 44 -7.54 9.01 -6.15
C THR A 44 -6.12 9.41 -6.59
N LEU A 45 -5.18 8.46 -6.74
CA LEU A 45 -3.82 8.76 -7.19
C LEU A 45 -3.83 9.23 -8.65
N ARG A 46 -3.09 10.31 -8.92
CA ARG A 46 -2.89 10.80 -10.29
C ARG A 46 -2.30 9.69 -11.18
N SER A 47 -2.81 9.61 -12.41
CA SER A 47 -2.48 8.55 -13.37
C SER A 47 -1.00 8.51 -13.76
N ASP A 48 -0.32 9.66 -13.80
CA ASP A 48 1.12 9.79 -14.04
C ASP A 48 1.97 9.09 -12.97
N ILE A 49 1.62 9.28 -11.69
CA ILE A 49 2.35 8.63 -10.59
C ILE A 49 2.00 7.14 -10.53
N LYS A 50 0.73 6.78 -10.81
CA LYS A 50 0.28 5.39 -10.83
C LYS A 50 1.04 4.58 -11.88
N SER A 51 1.19 5.10 -13.09
CA SER A 51 1.89 4.41 -14.18
C SER A 51 3.37 4.20 -13.86
N ASP A 52 4.04 5.19 -13.26
CA ASP A 52 5.41 5.06 -12.78
C ASP A 52 5.54 3.94 -11.74
N ILE A 53 4.67 3.92 -10.73
CA ILE A 53 4.71 2.91 -9.67
C ILE A 53 4.45 1.52 -10.23
N VAL A 54 3.44 1.36 -11.08
CA VAL A 54 3.13 0.08 -11.74
C VAL A 54 4.31 -0.41 -12.57
N ARG A 55 4.95 0.49 -13.33
CA ARG A 55 6.12 0.15 -14.13
C ARG A 55 7.29 -0.32 -13.26
N TYR A 56 7.65 0.43 -12.23
CA TYR A 56 8.76 0.04 -11.34
C TYR A 56 8.45 -1.21 -10.53
N ALA A 57 7.22 -1.38 -10.07
CA ALA A 57 6.78 -2.57 -9.35
C ALA A 57 6.79 -3.81 -10.25
N SER A 58 6.33 -3.70 -11.49
CA SER A 58 6.38 -4.78 -12.48
C SER A 58 7.82 -5.21 -12.79
N LEU A 59 8.74 -4.26 -12.94
CA LEU A 59 10.18 -4.56 -13.11
C LEU A 59 10.79 -5.27 -11.89
N ALA A 60 10.30 -4.95 -10.69
CA ALA A 60 10.76 -5.56 -9.44
C ALA A 60 10.01 -6.86 -9.09
N GLY A 61 8.97 -7.24 -9.85
CA GLY A 61 8.12 -8.39 -9.53
C GLY A 61 7.25 -8.20 -8.28
N ILE A 62 6.97 -6.95 -7.90
CA ILE A 62 6.26 -6.60 -6.67
C ILE A 62 4.76 -6.38 -6.99
N PRO A 63 3.83 -6.97 -6.22
CA PRO A 63 2.39 -6.77 -6.43
C PRO A 63 1.97 -5.34 -6.09
N VAL A 64 1.09 -4.79 -6.94
CA VAL A 64 0.46 -3.47 -6.74
C VAL A 64 -1.02 -3.67 -6.46
N ILE A 65 -1.48 -3.12 -5.35
CA ILE A 65 -2.84 -3.25 -4.87
C ILE A 65 -3.54 -1.91 -4.95
N GLU A 66 -4.69 -1.87 -5.61
CA GLU A 66 -5.50 -0.67 -5.69
C GLU A 66 -6.54 -0.65 -4.56
N TYR A 67 -6.39 0.34 -3.68
CA TYR A 67 -7.39 0.66 -2.67
C TYR A 67 -8.49 1.49 -3.30
N LYS A 68 -9.73 1.00 -3.22
CA LYS A 68 -10.91 1.67 -3.83
C LYS A 68 -11.26 3.00 -3.15
N GLY A 69 -10.90 3.18 -1.88
CA GLY A 69 -11.21 4.40 -1.14
C GLY A 69 -10.28 5.57 -1.44
N SER A 70 -10.58 6.72 -0.84
CA SER A 70 -9.85 7.97 -1.06
C SER A 70 -8.48 8.01 -0.34
N GLY A 71 -7.57 8.85 -0.83
CA GLY A 71 -6.30 9.10 -0.12
C GLY A 71 -6.46 9.71 1.27
N TRP A 72 -7.62 10.30 1.58
CA TRP A 72 -7.98 10.76 2.92
C TRP A 72 -8.31 9.60 3.86
N GLU A 73 -9.04 8.60 3.38
CA GLU A 73 -9.31 7.38 4.15
C GLU A 73 -8.02 6.61 4.42
N LEU A 74 -7.13 6.47 3.43
CA LEU A 74 -5.80 5.89 3.67
C LEU A 74 -5.00 6.68 4.72
N GLY A 75 -5.00 8.02 4.64
CA GLY A 75 -4.37 8.86 5.65
C GLY A 75 -4.91 8.59 7.05
N THR A 76 -6.23 8.47 7.16
CA THR A 76 -6.95 8.19 8.42
C THR A 76 -6.64 6.79 8.96
N LEU A 77 -6.62 5.77 8.08
CA LEU A 77 -6.26 4.39 8.44
C LEU A 77 -4.82 4.29 8.96
N VAL A 78 -3.91 5.09 8.37
CA VAL A 78 -2.51 5.18 8.78
C VAL A 78 -2.31 6.04 10.04
N GLY A 79 -3.33 6.79 10.46
CA GLY A 79 -3.26 7.68 11.63
C GLY A 79 -2.45 8.95 11.35
N LYS A 80 -2.46 9.44 10.10
CA LYS A 80 -1.77 10.68 9.70
C LYS A 80 -2.79 11.75 9.31
N PRO A 81 -2.62 13.01 9.76
CA PRO A 81 -3.57 14.10 9.48
C PRO A 81 -3.40 14.70 8.07
N PHE A 82 -2.89 13.93 7.11
CA PHE A 82 -2.63 14.37 5.75
C PHE A 82 -2.98 13.27 4.75
N LEU A 83 -3.28 13.68 3.52
CA LEU A 83 -3.62 12.78 2.43
C LEU A 83 -2.42 11.88 2.07
N ILE A 84 -2.67 10.57 2.06
CA ILE A 84 -1.69 9.56 1.64
C ILE A 84 -2.23 8.88 0.40
N SER A 85 -1.53 9.06 -0.72
CA SER A 85 -1.94 8.47 -1.99
C SER A 85 -1.29 7.10 -2.26
N THR A 86 -0.24 6.75 -1.52
CA THR A 86 0.54 5.54 -1.73
C THR A 86 1.22 5.04 -0.47
N ILE A 87 1.24 3.72 -0.29
CA ILE A 87 1.88 3.02 0.82
C ILE A 87 2.76 1.92 0.22
N GLY A 88 4.06 1.97 0.48
CA GLY A 88 4.97 0.86 0.21
C GLY A 88 5.02 -0.07 1.42
N VAL A 89 4.84 -1.36 1.21
CA VAL A 89 4.96 -2.40 2.24
C VAL A 89 6.40 -2.91 2.24
N GLU A 90 7.17 -2.62 3.29
CA GLU A 90 8.53 -3.16 3.48
C GLU A 90 8.45 -4.53 4.16
N GLU A 91 7.70 -4.60 5.26
CA GLU A 91 7.50 -5.83 6.02
C GLU A 91 6.00 -6.04 6.23
N ILE A 92 5.52 -7.24 5.90
CA ILE A 92 4.10 -7.60 5.94
C ILE A 92 3.62 -7.84 7.38
N GLY A 93 4.53 -8.27 8.27
CA GLY A 93 4.17 -8.68 9.63
C GLY A 93 3.15 -9.82 9.62
N ASP A 94 2.12 -9.70 10.45
CA ASP A 94 1.00 -10.66 10.52
C ASP A 94 -0.11 -10.36 9.51
N SER A 95 0.01 -9.29 8.73
CA SER A 95 -1.04 -8.91 7.78
C SER A 95 -1.09 -9.88 6.59
N GLN A 96 -2.29 -10.16 6.12
CA GLN A 96 -2.55 -10.91 4.90
C GLN A 96 -2.95 -10.00 3.73
N ILE A 97 -2.60 -8.70 3.79
CA ILE A 97 -2.96 -7.70 2.77
C ILE A 97 -2.57 -8.12 1.34
N LEU A 98 -1.44 -8.82 1.17
CA LEU A 98 -0.99 -9.30 -0.14
C LEU A 98 -1.88 -10.40 -0.72
N LYS A 99 -2.58 -11.18 0.12
CA LYS A 99 -3.53 -12.19 -0.35
C LYS A 99 -4.80 -11.55 -0.92
N LEU A 100 -5.16 -10.36 -0.44
CA LEU A 100 -6.30 -9.59 -0.96
C LEU A 100 -6.01 -8.94 -2.33
N ALA A 101 -4.75 -8.99 -2.81
CA ALA A 101 -4.37 -8.49 -4.12
C ALA A 101 -4.89 -9.36 -5.29
N ASN A 102 -5.25 -10.63 -5.02
CA ASN A 102 -5.50 -11.66 -6.03
C ASN A 102 -6.97 -12.14 -6.08
N SER A 103 -7.93 -11.35 -5.57
CA SER A 103 -9.35 -11.69 -5.57
C SER A 103 -10.15 -10.93 -6.63
#